data_AF-A0A9W9LVU5-F1
#
_entry.id   AF-A0A9W9LVU5-F1
#
_cell.length_a   1.000
_cell.length_b   1.000
_cell.length_c   1.000
_cell.angle_alpha   90.00
_cell.angle_beta   90.00
_cell.angle_gamma   90.00
#
_symmetry.space_group_name_H-M   'P 1'
#
loop_
_entity.id
_entity.type
_entity.pdbx_description
1 polymer ?
#
loop_
_entity_poly.entity_id
_entity_poly.type
_entity_poly.pdbx_seq_one_letter_code
_entity_poly.pdbx_strand_id
1 'polypeptide(L)'
;MVDRTTNPTRIEDAFIPIGQTKSQTGQQQPYIEEKNKEASRTISSTTTALAKDIKRIRRYLEELHRHKSQYLETLPSKNVSISTTPSDKRLDRFDIRFSLGIAMDYLAIKQFYRARGEIDRVLQIADQLNNDLVLARCFYWLGRIELEQQNFTTAHAHLDAAKLCALDGESPEGLDVEFYLDASKQRMVTRNSHAECESSDQKPPAHHGPPRQSSQGASSARPRRKRKGESVTWDLPIRPSR
;
A
#
# COMPACT_ATOMS: atom_id res chain seq x y z
N MET A 1 -7.87 25.33 26.68
CA MET A 1 -7.11 25.38 27.95
C MET A 1 -7.50 24.20 28.80
N VAL A 2 -6.81 23.07 28.67
CA VAL A 2 -6.75 22.02 29.69
C VAL A 2 -5.37 21.39 29.58
N ASP A 3 -4.47 21.78 30.48
CA ASP A 3 -3.13 21.24 30.62
C ASP A 3 -3.20 19.83 31.23
N ARG A 4 -2.52 18.86 30.60
CA ARG A 4 -2.23 17.55 31.19
C ARG A 4 -0.74 17.29 31.15
N THR A 5 -0.08 17.77 32.20
CA THR A 5 1.25 17.39 32.64
C THR A 5 1.15 16.20 33.60
N THR A 6 1.69 15.03 33.25
CA THR A 6 1.97 13.96 34.21
C THR A 6 3.29 13.26 33.91
N ASN A 7 4.27 13.58 34.77
CA ASN A 7 5.49 12.91 35.24
C ASN A 7 6.08 11.69 34.53
N PRO A 8 7.41 11.67 34.29
CA PRO A 8 8.19 10.45 34.09
C PRO A 8 8.60 9.81 35.44
N THR A 9 8.30 8.53 35.60
CA THR A 9 8.69 7.69 36.75
C THR A 9 10.20 7.44 36.74
N ARG A 10 10.86 7.95 37.77
CA ARG A 10 12.27 7.75 38.11
C ARG A 10 12.44 6.32 38.66
N ILE A 11 13.13 5.46 37.93
CA ILE A 11 13.54 4.13 38.40
C ILE A 11 14.81 4.33 39.22
N GLU A 12 14.75 4.06 40.52
CA GLU A 12 15.92 4.04 41.40
C GLU A 12 16.70 2.74 41.20
N ASP A 13 17.98 2.90 40.88
CA ASP A 13 18.97 1.84 40.83
C ASP A 13 19.21 1.28 42.24
N ALA A 14 18.65 0.09 42.51
CA ALA A 14 18.94 -0.68 43.70
C ALA A 14 20.35 -1.27 43.59
N PHE A 15 21.30 -0.61 44.27
CA PHE A 15 22.68 -1.06 44.43
C PHE A 15 22.72 -2.29 45.35
N ILE A 16 22.87 -3.48 44.78
CA ILE A 16 23.02 -4.74 45.54
C ILE A 16 24.51 -4.88 45.95
N PRO A 17 24.84 -4.99 47.25
CA PRO A 17 26.21 -5.16 47.70
C PRO A 17 26.77 -6.53 47.28
N ILE A 18 27.90 -6.49 46.58
CA ILE A 18 28.67 -7.68 46.17
C ILE A 18 29.33 -8.27 47.42
N GLY A 19 28.69 -9.26 48.01
CA GLY A 19 29.28 -10.10 49.05
C GLY A 19 30.41 -10.95 48.47
N GLN A 20 31.63 -10.76 48.98
CA GLN A 20 32.79 -11.58 48.67
C GLN A 20 32.58 -13.01 49.20
N THR A 21 32.21 -13.95 48.32
CA THR A 21 32.19 -15.37 48.64
C THR A 21 33.61 -15.95 48.47
N LYS A 22 34.17 -16.44 49.58
CA LYS A 22 35.48 -17.09 49.61
C LYS A 22 35.45 -18.38 48.80
N SER A 23 36.37 -18.48 47.86
CA SER A 23 36.57 -19.58 46.93
C SER A 23 36.89 -20.90 47.64
N GLN A 24 35.93 -21.83 47.64
CA GLN A 24 36.14 -23.25 47.94
C GLN A 24 36.43 -24.00 46.62
N THR A 25 37.50 -23.60 45.94
CA THR A 25 38.01 -24.23 44.71
C THR A 25 39.03 -25.28 45.06
N GLY A 26 38.60 -26.54 45.23
CA GLY A 26 39.54 -27.63 45.53
C GLY A 26 39.16 -28.99 44.99
N GLN A 27 37.88 -29.35 44.85
CA GLN A 27 37.50 -30.72 44.47
C GLN A 27 36.29 -30.87 43.52
N GLN A 28 35.71 -29.79 42.99
CA GLN A 28 34.56 -29.90 42.08
C GLN A 28 34.90 -29.86 40.57
N GLN A 29 36.15 -29.63 40.18
CA GLN A 29 36.54 -29.52 38.76
C GLN A 29 36.26 -30.76 37.90
N PRO A 30 36.49 -32.02 38.34
CA PRO A 30 36.25 -33.18 37.46
C PRO A 30 34.75 -33.43 37.19
N TYR A 31 33.87 -33.11 38.15
CA TYR A 31 32.44 -33.33 38.02
C TYR A 31 31.76 -32.34 37.05
N ILE A 32 32.23 -31.09 37.01
CA ILE A 32 31.70 -30.08 36.08
C ILE A 32 32.13 -30.40 34.64
N GLU A 33 33.34 -30.94 34.44
CA GLU A 33 33.83 -31.28 33.11
C GLU A 33 33.08 -32.47 32.50
N GLU A 34 32.71 -33.47 33.32
CA GLU A 34 31.94 -34.62 32.87
C GLU A 34 30.49 -34.23 32.48
N LYS A 35 29.82 -33.40 33.29
CA LYS A 35 28.49 -32.87 32.94
C LYS A 35 28.50 -32.01 31.68
N ASN A 36 29.54 -31.22 31.46
CA ASN A 36 29.67 -30.41 30.24
C ASN A 36 29.91 -31.28 29.00
N LYS A 37 30.66 -32.38 29.12
CA LYS A 37 30.83 -33.36 28.04
C LYS A 37 29.51 -34.05 27.70
N GLU A 38 28.72 -34.42 28.69
CA GLU A 38 27.41 -35.05 28.49
C GLU A 38 26.40 -34.08 27.85
N ALA A 39 26.33 -32.83 28.33
CA ALA A 39 25.50 -31.78 27.73
C ALA A 39 25.91 -31.47 26.28
N SER A 40 27.21 -31.45 25.98
CA SER A 40 27.70 -31.24 24.61
C SER A 40 27.28 -32.38 23.67
N ARG A 41 27.24 -33.63 24.16
CA ARG A 41 26.78 -34.79 23.38
C ARG A 41 25.27 -34.73 23.09
N THR A 42 24.46 -34.32 24.05
CA THR A 42 23.01 -34.19 23.87
C THR A 42 22.64 -33.03 22.94
N ILE A 43 23.36 -31.91 23.00
CA ILE A 43 23.17 -30.79 22.05
C ILE A 43 23.62 -31.21 20.64
N SER A 44 24.73 -31.96 20.51
CA SER A 44 25.18 -32.44 19.21
C SER A 44 24.22 -33.48 18.59
N SER A 45 23.58 -34.34 19.39
CA SER A 45 22.62 -35.32 18.86
C SER A 45 21.29 -34.67 18.45
N THR A 46 20.78 -33.71 19.23
CA THR A 46 19.53 -33.00 18.91
C THR A 46 19.65 -32.08 17.69
N THR A 47 20.79 -31.39 17.53
CA THR A 47 21.04 -30.54 16.35
C THR A 47 21.14 -31.34 15.05
N THR A 48 21.72 -32.54 15.10
CA THR A 48 21.78 -33.42 13.92
C THR A 48 20.42 -34.03 13.56
N ALA A 49 19.56 -34.32 14.54
CA ALA A 49 18.18 -34.75 14.30
C ALA A 49 17.35 -33.62 13.64
N LEU A 50 17.41 -32.40 14.19
CA LEU A 50 16.70 -31.23 13.64
C LEU A 50 17.14 -30.92 12.19
N ALA A 51 18.44 -31.00 11.91
CA ALA A 51 18.95 -30.79 10.55
C ALA A 51 18.42 -31.82 9.53
N LYS A 52 18.16 -33.06 9.97
CA LYS A 52 17.54 -34.09 9.11
C LYS A 52 16.07 -33.75 8.83
N ASP A 53 15.32 -33.29 9.83
CA ASP A 53 13.91 -32.93 9.67
C ASP A 53 13.73 -31.72 8.75
N ILE A 54 14.57 -30.69 8.89
CA ILE A 54 14.56 -29.53 7.99
C ILE A 54 14.80 -29.96 6.54
N LYS A 55 15.75 -30.87 6.31
CA LYS A 55 16.00 -31.43 4.96
C LYS A 55 14.82 -32.24 4.42
N ARG A 56 14.08 -32.93 5.29
CA ARG A 56 12.88 -33.68 4.92
C ARG A 56 11.73 -32.76 4.50
N ILE A 57 11.48 -31.70 5.29
CA ILE A 57 10.43 -30.71 5.01
C ILE A 57 10.71 -29.98 3.69
N ARG A 58 11.96 -29.59 3.42
CA ARG A 58 12.34 -28.95 2.15
C ARG A 58 12.04 -29.85 0.95
N ARG A 59 12.43 -31.12 1.01
CA ARG A 59 12.12 -32.09 -0.07
C ARG A 59 10.63 -32.25 -0.29
N TYR A 60 9.84 -32.32 0.78
CA TYR A 60 8.39 -32.42 0.68
C TYR A 60 7.77 -31.18 0.02
N LEU A 61 8.23 -29.97 0.37
CA LEU A 61 7.78 -28.74 -0.26
C LEU A 61 8.13 -28.67 -1.75
N GLU A 62 9.33 -29.09 -2.13
CA GLU A 62 9.76 -29.17 -3.53
C GLU A 62 8.92 -30.17 -4.33
N GLU A 63 8.64 -31.35 -3.76
CA GLU A 63 7.79 -32.36 -4.38
C GLU A 63 6.35 -31.86 -4.56
N LEU A 64 5.80 -31.18 -3.55
CA LEU A 64 4.47 -30.59 -3.61
C LEU A 64 4.39 -29.48 -4.68
N HIS A 65 5.42 -28.64 -4.79
CA HIS A 65 5.53 -27.64 -5.86
C HIS A 65 5.60 -28.29 -7.24
N ARG A 66 6.36 -29.38 -7.38
CA ARG A 66 6.45 -30.13 -8.64
C ARG A 66 5.12 -30.74 -9.03
N HIS A 67 4.42 -31.37 -8.09
CA HIS A 67 3.10 -31.96 -8.31
C HIS A 67 2.06 -30.90 -8.66
N LYS A 68 2.06 -29.75 -7.98
CA LYS A 68 1.19 -28.62 -8.31
C LYS A 68 1.45 -28.11 -9.74
N SER A 69 2.71 -27.98 -10.13
CA SER A 69 3.07 -27.50 -11.47
C SER A 69 2.66 -28.49 -12.56
N GLN A 70 2.91 -29.80 -12.36
CA GLN A 70 2.43 -30.85 -13.26
C GLN A 70 0.90 -30.85 -13.36
N TYR A 71 0.20 -30.70 -12.25
CA TYR A 71 -1.26 -30.62 -12.26
C TYR A 71 -1.75 -29.43 -13.10
N LEU A 72 -1.15 -28.25 -12.92
CA LEU A 72 -1.48 -27.07 -13.72
C LEU A 72 -1.17 -27.23 -15.22
N GLU A 73 -0.12 -27.97 -15.58
CA GLU A 73 0.20 -28.29 -16.98
C GLU A 73 -0.75 -29.34 -17.59
N THR A 74 -1.25 -30.29 -16.78
CA THR A 74 -2.20 -31.32 -17.22
C THR A 74 -3.64 -30.83 -17.24
N LEU A 75 -3.96 -29.76 -16.51
CA LEU A 75 -5.19 -29.05 -16.76
C LEU A 75 -5.09 -28.57 -18.21
N PRO A 76 -5.98 -29.03 -19.11
CA PRO A 76 -5.97 -28.49 -20.46
C PRO A 76 -5.98 -26.98 -20.29
N SER A 77 -5.10 -26.28 -21.02
CA SER A 77 -5.21 -24.83 -21.27
C SER A 77 -6.52 -24.60 -21.99
N LYS A 78 -7.60 -24.79 -21.23
CA LYS A 78 -8.96 -24.52 -21.58
C LYS A 78 -8.90 -23.01 -21.51
N ASN A 79 -8.61 -22.40 -22.66
CA ASN A 79 -9.40 -21.26 -23.08
C ASN A 79 -10.84 -21.70 -22.79
N VAL A 80 -11.32 -21.36 -21.59
CA VAL A 80 -12.63 -21.76 -21.11
C VAL A 80 -13.55 -21.07 -22.06
N SER A 81 -13.96 -21.79 -23.10
CA SER A 81 -15.14 -21.46 -23.87
C SER A 81 -16.25 -21.48 -22.83
N ILE A 82 -16.59 -20.30 -22.31
CA ILE A 82 -17.60 -20.10 -21.29
C ILE A 82 -18.88 -20.65 -21.90
N SER A 83 -19.26 -21.82 -21.41
CA SER A 83 -20.58 -22.37 -21.64
C SER A 83 -21.57 -21.33 -21.15
N THR A 84 -22.62 -21.05 -21.93
CA THR A 84 -23.62 -20.02 -21.64
C THR A 84 -24.82 -20.62 -20.91
N THR A 85 -24.62 -21.66 -20.09
CA THR A 85 -25.73 -22.22 -19.32
C THR A 85 -26.14 -21.24 -18.21
N PRO A 86 -27.42 -21.20 -17.81
CA PRO A 86 -27.88 -20.33 -16.73
C PRO A 86 -27.16 -20.57 -15.39
N SER A 87 -26.55 -21.75 -15.18
CA SER A 87 -25.64 -22.03 -14.06
C SER A 87 -24.33 -21.23 -14.14
N ASP A 88 -23.80 -21.03 -15.35
CA ASP A 88 -22.51 -20.34 -15.57
C ASP A 88 -22.60 -18.87 -15.14
N LYS A 89 -23.72 -18.19 -15.44
CA LYS A 89 -23.96 -16.80 -15.01
C LYS A 89 -23.91 -16.60 -13.49
N ARG A 90 -24.32 -17.61 -12.71
CA ARG A 90 -24.26 -17.53 -11.23
C ARG A 90 -22.83 -17.66 -10.74
N LEU A 91 -22.04 -18.51 -11.37
CA LEU A 91 -20.62 -18.67 -11.08
C LEU A 91 -19.86 -17.39 -11.47
N ASP A 92 -20.12 -16.82 -12.65
CA ASP A 92 -19.48 -15.56 -13.06
C ASP A 92 -19.77 -14.43 -12.07
N ARG A 93 -21.01 -14.30 -11.58
CA ARG A 93 -21.37 -13.29 -10.57
C ARG A 93 -20.63 -13.51 -9.24
N PHE A 94 -20.42 -14.77 -8.86
CA PHE A 94 -19.66 -15.11 -7.66
C PHE A 94 -18.16 -14.79 -7.86
N ASP A 95 -17.60 -15.20 -9.00
CA ASP A 95 -16.20 -14.96 -9.37
C ASP A 95 -15.90 -13.46 -9.42
N ILE A 96 -16.78 -12.65 -10.02
CA ILE A 96 -16.67 -11.18 -10.04
C ILE A 96 -16.58 -10.64 -8.61
N ARG A 97 -17.51 -11.02 -7.73
CA ARG A 97 -17.54 -10.51 -6.34
C ARG A 97 -16.32 -10.97 -5.55
N PHE A 98 -15.91 -12.21 -5.73
CA PHE A 98 -14.78 -12.81 -5.03
C PHE A 98 -13.46 -12.17 -5.46
N SER A 99 -13.20 -12.05 -6.77
CA SER A 99 -11.99 -11.41 -7.29
C SER A 99 -11.93 -9.91 -6.94
N LEU A 100 -13.04 -9.18 -6.97
CA LEU A 100 -13.06 -7.79 -6.48
C LEU A 100 -12.74 -7.70 -4.98
N GLY A 101 -13.27 -8.62 -4.15
CA GLY A 101 -12.91 -8.74 -2.74
C GLY A 101 -11.40 -8.91 -2.53
N ILE A 102 -10.79 -9.87 -3.25
CA ILE A 102 -9.36 -10.11 -3.19
C ILE A 102 -8.56 -8.89 -3.67
N ALA A 103 -9.02 -8.21 -4.74
CA ALA A 103 -8.36 -7.00 -5.23
C ALA A 103 -8.34 -5.88 -4.17
N MET A 104 -9.43 -5.71 -3.43
CA MET A 104 -9.50 -4.76 -2.30
C MET A 104 -8.52 -5.12 -1.19
N ASP A 105 -8.42 -6.40 -0.83
CA ASP A 105 -7.45 -6.88 0.16
C ASP A 105 -6.01 -6.61 -0.29
N TYR A 106 -5.69 -6.90 -1.57
CA TYR A 106 -4.38 -6.59 -2.14
C TYR A 106 -4.08 -5.09 -2.17
N LEU A 107 -5.09 -4.25 -2.45
CA LEU A 107 -4.95 -2.80 -2.40
C LEU A 107 -4.65 -2.31 -0.98
N ALA A 108 -5.33 -2.85 0.04
CA ALA A 108 -5.11 -2.49 1.44
C ALA A 108 -3.67 -2.78 1.91
N ILE A 109 -3.06 -3.87 1.43
CA ILE A 109 -1.65 -4.21 1.70
C ILE A 109 -0.66 -3.63 0.68
N LYS A 110 -1.11 -2.69 -0.18
CA LYS A 110 -0.32 -2.01 -1.21
C LYS A 110 0.36 -2.94 -2.24
N GLN A 111 -0.21 -4.13 -2.49
CA GLN A 111 0.23 -5.05 -3.54
C GLN A 111 -0.47 -4.74 -4.88
N PHE A 112 -0.20 -3.55 -5.42
CA PHE A 112 -0.90 -3.00 -6.58
C PHE A 112 -0.89 -3.90 -7.82
N TYR A 113 0.24 -4.58 -8.10
CA TYR A 113 0.36 -5.50 -9.24
C TYR A 113 -0.64 -6.66 -9.16
N ARG A 114 -0.81 -7.24 -7.96
CA ARG A 114 -1.75 -8.35 -7.75
C ARG A 114 -3.20 -7.87 -7.77
N ALA A 115 -3.47 -6.72 -7.14
CA ALA A 115 -4.78 -6.09 -7.20
C ALA A 115 -5.21 -5.84 -8.65
N ARG A 116 -4.31 -5.31 -9.48
CA ARG A 116 -4.55 -5.10 -10.91
C ARG A 116 -4.85 -6.40 -11.64
N GLY A 117 -4.06 -7.45 -11.41
CA GLY A 117 -4.28 -8.76 -12.04
C GLY A 117 -5.67 -9.35 -11.75
N GLU A 118 -6.16 -9.21 -10.52
CA GLU A 118 -7.53 -9.63 -10.17
C GLU A 118 -8.59 -8.76 -10.87
N ILE A 119 -8.39 -7.44 -10.94
CA ILE A 119 -9.34 -6.55 -11.64
C ILE A 119 -9.35 -6.82 -13.15
N ASP A 120 -8.20 -7.08 -13.77
CA ASP A 120 -8.09 -7.42 -15.19
C ASP A 120 -8.85 -8.72 -15.50
N ARG A 121 -8.82 -9.70 -14.59
CA ARG A 121 -9.65 -10.90 -14.69
C ARG A 121 -11.14 -10.58 -14.65
N VAL A 122 -11.57 -9.72 -13.72
CA VAL A 122 -12.98 -9.30 -13.60
C VAL A 122 -13.42 -8.51 -14.85
N LEU A 123 -12.55 -7.66 -15.40
CA LEU A 123 -12.81 -6.94 -16.66
C LEU A 123 -13.12 -7.90 -17.82
N GLN A 124 -12.33 -8.97 -17.97
CA GLN A 124 -12.57 -9.97 -19.02
C GLN A 124 -13.93 -10.64 -18.87
N ILE A 125 -14.31 -11.03 -17.65
CA ILE A 125 -15.61 -11.64 -17.37
C ILE A 125 -16.74 -10.62 -17.64
N ALA A 126 -16.56 -9.37 -17.21
CA ALA A 126 -17.55 -8.32 -17.38
C ALA A 126 -17.80 -7.96 -18.85
N ASP A 127 -16.73 -7.90 -19.65
CA ASP A 127 -16.79 -7.68 -21.11
C ASP A 127 -17.55 -8.82 -21.81
N GLN A 128 -17.24 -10.07 -21.46
CA GLN A 128 -17.94 -11.24 -22.00
C GLN A 128 -19.43 -11.26 -21.64
N LEU A 129 -19.78 -10.78 -20.46
CA LEU A 129 -21.17 -10.65 -20.01
C LEU A 129 -21.88 -9.39 -20.52
N ASN A 130 -21.17 -8.48 -21.20
CA ASN A 130 -21.65 -7.14 -21.57
C ASN A 130 -22.29 -6.41 -20.38
N ASN A 131 -21.62 -6.45 -19.22
CA ASN A 131 -22.14 -5.84 -18.00
C ASN A 131 -21.40 -4.53 -17.69
N ASP A 132 -21.95 -3.43 -18.21
CA ASP A 132 -21.39 -2.09 -18.08
C ASP A 132 -21.21 -1.63 -16.63
N LEU A 133 -22.08 -2.06 -15.71
CA LEU A 133 -21.96 -1.71 -14.29
C LEU A 133 -20.74 -2.37 -13.66
N VAL A 134 -20.46 -3.63 -14.00
CA VAL A 134 -19.26 -4.33 -13.50
C VAL A 134 -18.01 -3.73 -14.13
N LEU A 135 -18.03 -3.41 -15.43
CA LEU A 135 -16.94 -2.70 -16.09
C LEU A 135 -16.63 -1.36 -15.39
N ALA A 136 -17.65 -0.57 -15.09
CA ALA A 136 -17.49 0.69 -14.38
C ALA A 136 -16.89 0.50 -12.98
N ARG A 137 -17.30 -0.55 -12.24
CA ARG A 137 -16.71 -0.88 -10.93
C ARG A 137 -15.25 -1.29 -11.05
N CYS A 138 -14.88 -2.03 -12.09
CA CYS A 138 -13.47 -2.34 -12.35
C CYS A 138 -12.66 -1.06 -12.60
N PHE A 139 -13.18 -0.13 -13.41
CA PHE A 139 -12.53 1.15 -13.64
C PHE A 139 -12.41 2.00 -12.37
N TYR A 140 -13.38 1.95 -11.47
CA TYR A 140 -13.28 2.60 -10.16
C TYR A 140 -12.06 2.08 -9.37
N TRP A 141 -11.92 0.76 -9.26
CA TRP A 141 -10.81 0.14 -8.53
C TRP A 141 -9.45 0.37 -9.20
N LEU A 142 -9.38 0.34 -10.54
CA LEU A 142 -8.17 0.74 -11.28
C LEU A 142 -7.80 2.20 -11.00
N GLY A 143 -8.77 3.10 -11.01
CA GLY A 143 -8.57 4.50 -10.69
C GLY A 143 -7.99 4.71 -9.29
N ARG A 144 -8.48 3.95 -8.30
CA ARG A 144 -7.93 3.97 -6.94
C ARG A 144 -6.50 3.43 -6.85
N ILE A 145 -6.17 2.36 -7.58
CA ILE A 145 -4.79 1.85 -7.66
C ILE A 145 -3.86 2.94 -8.20
N GLU A 146 -4.24 3.59 -9.29
CA GLU A 146 -3.44 4.65 -9.92
C GLU A 146 -3.31 5.90 -9.02
N LEU A 147 -4.35 6.24 -8.25
CA LEU A 147 -4.29 7.30 -7.24
C LEU A 147 -3.25 7.00 -6.16
N GLU A 148 -3.24 5.78 -5.61
CA GLU A 148 -2.26 5.36 -4.60
C GLU A 148 -0.83 5.34 -5.16
N GLN A 149 -0.69 5.05 -6.45
CA GLN A 149 0.59 5.13 -7.18
C GLN A 149 0.96 6.56 -7.61
N GLN A 150 0.14 7.57 -7.30
CA GLN A 150 0.34 8.97 -7.66
C GLN A 150 0.32 9.26 -9.17
N ASN A 151 -0.28 8.37 -9.96
CA ASN A 151 -0.50 8.54 -11.39
C ASN A 151 -1.84 9.25 -11.63
N PHE A 152 -1.92 10.53 -11.24
CA PHE A 152 -3.21 11.24 -11.18
C PHE A 152 -3.93 11.37 -12.54
N THR A 153 -3.19 11.44 -13.64
CA THR A 153 -3.78 11.55 -15.00
C THR A 153 -4.49 10.26 -15.42
N THR A 154 -3.84 9.10 -15.24
CA THR A 154 -4.44 7.78 -15.55
C THR A 154 -5.56 7.48 -14.56
N ALA A 155 -5.37 7.80 -13.28
CA ALA A 155 -6.40 7.70 -12.26
C ALA A 155 -7.66 8.48 -12.64
N HIS A 156 -7.51 9.74 -13.07
CA HIS A 156 -8.65 10.57 -13.47
C HIS A 156 -9.42 9.96 -14.65
N ALA A 157 -8.72 9.47 -15.67
CA ALA A 157 -9.34 8.82 -16.83
C ALA A 157 -10.13 7.55 -16.44
N HIS A 158 -9.57 6.71 -15.56
CA HIS A 158 -10.27 5.54 -15.06
C HIS A 158 -11.49 5.91 -14.19
N LEU A 159 -11.35 6.90 -13.31
CA LEU A 159 -12.47 7.36 -12.48
C LEU A 159 -13.58 8.04 -13.30
N ASP A 160 -13.24 8.69 -14.41
CA ASP A 160 -14.21 9.26 -15.34
C ASP A 160 -15.04 8.17 -16.03
N ALA A 161 -14.38 7.10 -16.47
CA ALA A 161 -15.05 5.90 -16.99
C ALA A 161 -15.90 5.18 -15.92
N ALA A 162 -15.56 5.34 -14.64
CA ALA A 162 -16.28 4.74 -13.52
C ALA A 162 -17.56 5.48 -13.12
N LYS A 163 -17.87 6.65 -13.70
CA LYS A 163 -19.06 7.46 -13.35
C LYS A 163 -20.38 6.71 -13.42
N LEU A 164 -20.47 5.68 -14.26
CA LEU A 164 -21.67 4.84 -14.36
C LEU A 164 -21.98 4.14 -13.02
N CYS A 165 -20.98 3.91 -12.15
CA CYS A 165 -21.19 3.38 -10.80
C CYS A 165 -22.07 4.28 -9.93
N ALA A 166 -22.07 5.60 -10.14
CA ALA A 166 -22.88 6.52 -9.36
C ALA A 166 -24.39 6.32 -9.61
N LEU A 167 -24.76 5.68 -10.73
CA LEU A 167 -26.15 5.32 -11.01
C LEU A 167 -26.59 4.05 -10.27
N ASP A 168 -25.64 3.27 -9.76
CA ASP A 168 -25.92 2.04 -9.04
C ASP A 168 -26.14 2.31 -7.56
N GLY A 169 -27.41 2.43 -7.17
CA GLY A 169 -27.81 2.69 -5.78
C GLY A 169 -27.46 1.57 -4.80
N GLU A 170 -27.05 0.39 -5.28
CA GLU A 170 -26.64 -0.73 -4.42
C GLU A 170 -25.12 -0.74 -4.15
N SER A 171 -24.33 -0.01 -4.94
CA SER A 171 -22.87 -0.06 -4.87
C SER A 171 -22.32 1.03 -3.95
N PRO A 172 -21.58 0.69 -2.87
CA PRO A 172 -20.93 1.70 -2.04
C PRO A 172 -19.92 2.55 -2.84
N GLU A 173 -19.31 1.98 -3.88
CA GLU A 173 -18.36 2.66 -4.77
C GLU A 173 -18.97 3.87 -5.47
N GLY A 174 -20.27 3.80 -5.80
CA GLY A 174 -21.00 4.89 -6.47
C GLY A 174 -21.02 6.18 -5.67
N LEU A 175 -21.03 6.09 -4.34
CA LEU A 175 -21.03 7.23 -3.43
C LEU A 175 -19.69 7.96 -3.39
N ASP A 176 -18.59 7.24 -3.63
CA ASP A 176 -17.24 7.74 -3.45
C ASP A 176 -16.58 8.15 -4.78
N VAL A 177 -17.14 7.79 -5.94
CA VAL A 177 -16.54 8.09 -7.25
C VAL A 177 -16.29 9.60 -7.44
N GLU A 178 -17.26 10.45 -7.09
CA GLU A 178 -17.12 11.90 -7.21
C GLU A 178 -15.99 12.44 -6.32
N PHE A 179 -15.87 11.92 -5.10
CA PHE A 179 -14.80 12.28 -4.18
C PHE A 179 -13.41 11.98 -4.77
N TYR A 180 -13.21 10.80 -5.34
CA TYR A 180 -11.94 10.43 -5.95
C TYR A 180 -11.67 11.17 -7.27
N LEU A 181 -12.71 11.50 -8.05
CA LEU A 181 -12.59 12.35 -9.23
C LEU A 181 -12.07 13.74 -8.86
N ASP A 182 -12.62 14.36 -7.82
CA ASP A 182 -12.15 15.66 -7.35
C ASP A 182 -10.73 15.57 -6.78
N ALA A 183 -10.43 14.51 -6.03
CA ALA A 183 -9.09 14.28 -5.49
C ALA A 183 -8.03 14.15 -6.60
N SER A 184 -8.31 13.37 -7.66
CA SER A 184 -7.40 13.24 -8.81
C SER A 184 -7.18 14.58 -9.52
N LYS A 185 -8.25 15.36 -9.73
CA LYS A 185 -8.20 16.67 -10.39
C LYS A 185 -7.39 17.70 -9.59
N GLN A 186 -7.61 17.80 -8.29
CA GLN A 186 -6.87 18.74 -7.43
C GLN A 186 -5.37 18.44 -7.43
N ARG A 187 -5.00 17.16 -7.37
CA ARG A 187 -3.59 16.74 -7.36
C ARG A 187 -2.89 17.06 -8.69
N MET A 188 -3.56 16.92 -9.82
CA MET A 188 -3.03 17.35 -11.13
C MET A 188 -2.71 18.85 -11.16
N VAL A 189 -3.59 19.70 -10.63
CA VAL A 189 -3.38 21.15 -10.61
C VAL A 189 -2.16 21.53 -9.76
N THR A 190 -2.04 20.96 -8.56
CA THR A 190 -0.92 21.27 -7.65
C THR A 190 0.44 20.90 -8.24
N ARG A 191 0.55 19.77 -8.96
CA ARG A 191 1.82 19.33 -9.56
C ARG A 191 2.30 20.29 -10.65
N ASN A 192 1.39 20.79 -11.48
CA ASN A 192 1.73 21.75 -12.52
C ASN A 192 2.16 23.09 -11.94
N SER A 193 1.52 23.54 -10.86
CA SER A 193 1.88 24.80 -10.17
C SER A 193 3.27 24.73 -9.52
N HIS A 194 3.69 23.58 -9.00
CA HIS A 194 5.04 23.41 -8.45
C HIS A 194 6.12 23.36 -9.54
N ALA A 195 5.85 22.72 -10.68
CA ALA A 195 6.79 22.69 -11.80
C ALA A 195 7.02 24.08 -12.44
N GLU A 196 6.00 24.93 -12.49
CA GLU A 196 6.13 26.33 -12.93
C GLU A 196 6.93 27.20 -11.94
N CYS A 197 6.86 26.88 -10.64
CA CYS A 197 7.60 27.62 -9.62
C CYS A 197 9.10 27.27 -9.62
N GLU A 198 9.45 25.99 -9.81
CA GLU A 198 10.86 25.55 -9.88
C GLU A 198 11.58 25.99 -11.16
N SER A 199 10.86 26.11 -12.28
CA SER A 199 11.44 26.62 -13.53
C SER A 199 11.68 28.13 -13.53
N SER A 200 11.08 28.87 -12.59
CA SER A 200 11.25 30.32 -12.46
C SER A 200 12.51 30.74 -11.68
N ASP A 201 13.13 29.84 -10.92
CA ASP A 201 14.35 30.10 -10.14
C ASP A 201 15.66 29.82 -10.91
N GLN A 202 15.58 29.31 -12.14
CA GLN A 202 16.73 29.23 -13.05
C GLN A 202 16.88 30.50 -13.93
N LYS A 203 16.53 31.67 -13.39
CA LYS A 203 16.99 32.92 -13.99
C LYS A 203 18.50 33.02 -13.73
N PRO A 204 19.37 32.91 -14.75
CA PRO A 204 20.81 33.00 -14.55
C PRO A 204 21.14 34.32 -13.84
N PRO A 205 22.10 34.33 -12.90
CA PRO A 205 22.53 35.55 -12.25
C PRO A 205 22.93 36.53 -13.34
N ALA A 206 22.18 37.63 -13.43
CA ALA A 206 22.45 38.69 -14.38
C ALA A 206 23.87 39.19 -14.11
N HIS A 207 24.80 38.88 -15.02
CA HIS A 207 26.12 39.50 -15.04
C HIS A 207 25.93 41.02 -14.98
N HIS A 208 26.51 41.63 -13.94
CA HIS A 208 26.56 43.06 -13.72
C HIS A 208 27.26 43.76 -14.90
N GLY A 209 26.48 44.19 -15.89
CA GLY A 209 26.88 45.24 -16.82
C GLY A 209 26.72 46.62 -16.17
N PRO A 210 27.61 47.59 -16.45
CA PRO A 210 27.60 48.90 -15.82
C PRO A 210 26.34 49.71 -16.19
N PRO A 211 25.97 50.70 -15.35
CA PRO A 211 24.68 51.36 -15.41
C PRO A 211 24.60 52.27 -16.63
N ARG A 212 23.75 51.89 -17.59
CA ARG A 212 23.39 52.78 -18.71
C ARG A 212 22.22 53.64 -18.26
N GLN A 213 22.50 54.92 -18.02
CA GLN A 213 21.49 55.95 -17.80
C GLN A 213 20.54 55.98 -19.01
N SER A 214 19.26 55.72 -18.75
CA SER A 214 18.20 55.86 -19.74
C SER A 214 17.06 56.64 -19.09
N SER A 215 16.84 57.81 -19.67
CA SER A 215 15.86 58.83 -19.35
C SER A 215 14.42 58.30 -19.34
N GLN A 216 13.70 58.73 -18.30
CA GLN A 216 12.31 59.21 -18.30
C GLN A 216 11.42 58.80 -19.48
N GLY A 217 10.42 57.96 -19.19
CA GLY A 217 9.28 57.69 -20.06
C GLY A 217 8.12 57.18 -19.21
N ALA A 218 7.02 57.92 -19.23
CA ALA A 218 5.95 57.87 -18.26
C ALA A 218 4.98 56.68 -18.41
N SER A 219 4.23 56.47 -17.31
CA SER A 219 2.82 56.06 -17.24
C SER A 219 2.44 54.63 -17.66
N SER A 220 2.03 53.84 -16.66
CA SER A 220 0.66 53.29 -16.58
C SER A 220 0.50 52.48 -15.28
N ALA A 221 -0.15 53.10 -14.30
CA ALA A 221 -0.53 52.47 -13.05
C ALA A 221 -1.73 51.53 -13.30
N ARG A 222 -1.52 50.21 -13.18
CA ARG A 222 -2.61 49.23 -13.05
C ARG A 222 -2.79 48.86 -11.57
N PRO A 223 -4.01 48.97 -11.01
CA PRO A 223 -4.25 48.68 -9.61
C PRO A 223 -4.27 47.17 -9.36
N ARG A 224 -3.36 46.71 -8.50
CA ARG A 224 -3.23 45.33 -8.02
C ARG A 224 -4.36 45.02 -7.05
N ARG A 225 -5.40 44.31 -7.51
CA ARG A 225 -6.49 43.79 -6.65
C ARG A 225 -5.91 42.76 -5.67
N LYS A 226 -5.82 43.12 -4.39
CA LYS A 226 -5.56 42.19 -3.28
C LYS A 226 -6.77 41.27 -3.13
N ARG A 227 -6.65 39.99 -3.53
CA ARG A 227 -7.61 38.95 -3.14
C ARG A 227 -7.30 38.52 -1.71
N LYS A 228 -8.25 38.81 -0.81
CA LYS A 228 -8.28 38.34 0.58
C LYS A 228 -8.64 36.85 0.54
N GLY A 229 -7.64 35.99 0.74
CA GLY A 229 -7.88 34.56 0.93
C GLY A 229 -8.41 34.35 2.34
N GLU A 230 -9.70 34.07 2.46
CA GLU A 230 -10.28 33.52 3.68
C GLU A 230 -9.82 32.06 3.78
N SER A 231 -9.00 31.78 4.80
CA SER A 231 -8.67 30.44 5.22
C SER A 231 -9.95 29.80 5.80
N VAL A 232 -10.66 29.05 4.96
CA VAL A 232 -11.76 28.18 5.42
C VAL A 232 -11.14 27.04 6.20
N THR A 233 -11.22 27.10 7.53
CA THR A 233 -10.96 25.99 8.43
C THR A 233 -12.10 24.99 8.28
N TRP A 234 -11.81 23.85 7.66
CA TRP A 234 -12.73 22.72 7.57
C TRP A 234 -12.85 22.04 8.94
N ASP A 235 -13.76 22.53 9.77
CA ASP A 235 -14.26 21.77 10.91
C ASP A 235 -15.23 20.71 10.39
N LEU A 236 -14.71 19.51 10.13
CA LEU A 236 -15.53 18.35 9.78
C LEU A 236 -16.21 17.81 11.06
N PRO A 237 -17.55 17.72 11.12
CA PRO A 237 -18.23 17.03 12.20
C PRO A 237 -17.99 15.52 12.08
N ILE A 238 -17.40 14.95 13.13
CA ILE A 238 -17.32 13.50 13.34
C ILE A 238 -18.75 12.96 13.33
N ARG A 239 -19.14 12.23 12.28
CA ARG A 239 -20.44 11.55 12.26
C ARG A 239 -20.47 10.43 13.31
N PRO A 240 -21.56 10.28 14.05
CA PRO A 240 -21.73 9.17 14.97
C PRO A 240 -21.95 7.87 14.19
N SER A 241 -21.27 6.82 14.64
CA SER A 241 -21.47 5.43 14.22
C SER A 241 -22.92 5.00 14.48
N ARG A 242 -23.58 4.42 13.48
CA ARG A 242 -24.77 3.58 13.64
C ARG A 242 -24.41 2.13 13.40
#